data_AF-A0AAN5BTT0-F1
#
_entry.id   AF-A0AAN5BTT0-F1
#
_cell.length_a   1.000
_cell.length_b   1.000
_cell.length_c   1.000
_cell.angle_alpha   90.00
_cell.angle_beta   90.00
_cell.angle_gamma   90.00
#
_symmetry.space_group_name_H-M   'P 1'
#
loop_
_entity.id
_entity.type
_entity.pdbx_description
1 polymer ?
#
loop_
_entity_poly.entity_id
_entity_poly.type
_entity_poly.pdbx_seq_one_letter_code
_entity_poly.pdbx_strand_id
1 'polypeptide(L)'
;MVTYLLFTSTGFFAWGQSSYAQDPWPVPVIVCLGMINFGVQLGTTGVVTYIVDCHREKAGEAFATMNFLKNLFAFGLSFYLNGWIDSQGVRNCFFTIGGITMAAGLTTIPM
;
A
#
# COMPACT_ATOMS: atom_id res chain seq x y z
N MET A 1 -3.15 -7.95 10.88
CA MET A 1 -1.99 -7.17 10.37
C MET A 1 -0.92 -8.03 9.69
N VAL A 2 -0.59 -9.21 10.21
CA VAL A 2 0.40 -10.12 9.57
C VAL A 2 0.00 -10.54 8.15
N THR A 3 -1.28 -10.82 7.90
CA THR A 3 -1.80 -11.15 6.55
C THR A 3 -1.66 -9.98 5.58
N TYR A 4 -2.00 -8.75 5.99
CA TYR A 4 -1.75 -7.53 5.21
C TYR A 4 -0.28 -7.44 4.78
N LEU A 5 0.64 -7.61 5.75
CA LEU A 5 2.08 -7.49 5.51
C LEU A 5 2.58 -8.52 4.48
N LEU A 6 2.15 -9.78 4.61
CA LEU A 6 2.54 -10.86 3.70
C LEU A 6 2.01 -10.65 2.27
N PHE A 7 0.72 -10.34 2.12
CA PHE A 7 0.10 -10.19 0.80
C PHE A 7 0.56 -8.92 0.09
N THR A 8 0.62 -7.79 0.80
CA THR A 8 0.99 -6.51 0.21
C THR A 8 2.48 -6.45 -0.12
N SER A 9 3.36 -6.98 0.75
CA SER A 9 4.80 -7.01 0.47
C SER A 9 5.13 -7.92 -0.70
N THR A 10 4.60 -9.16 -0.69
CA THR A 10 4.83 -10.11 -1.80
C THR A 10 4.30 -9.54 -3.11
N GLY A 11 3.15 -8.84 -3.07
CA GLY A 11 2.58 -8.15 -4.23
C GLY A 11 3.48 -7.04 -4.79
N PHE A 12 4.04 -6.17 -3.94
CA PHE A 12 4.94 -5.11 -4.39
C PHE A 12 6.27 -5.65 -4.98
N PHE A 13 6.86 -6.66 -4.34
CA PHE A 13 8.10 -7.28 -4.82
C PHE A 13 7.89 -8.08 -6.11
N ALA A 14 6.77 -8.80 -6.22
CA ALA A 14 6.39 -9.54 -7.43
C ALA A 14 6.09 -8.59 -8.61
N TRP A 15 5.39 -7.47 -8.36
CA TRP A 15 5.14 -6.46 -9.38
C TRP A 15 6.44 -5.82 -9.89
N GLY A 16 7.36 -5.48 -8.97
CA GLY A 16 8.67 -4.94 -9.34
C GLY A 16 9.52 -5.90 -10.18
N GLN A 17 9.50 -7.21 -9.88
CA GLN A 17 10.19 -8.22 -10.70
C GLN A 17 9.54 -8.42 -12.07
N SER A 18 8.21 -8.56 -12.15
CA SER A 18 7.52 -8.76 -13.44
C SER A 18 7.62 -7.54 -14.36
N SER A 19 7.69 -6.31 -13.82
CA SER A 19 7.96 -5.12 -14.65
C SER A 19 9.36 -5.13 -15.27
N TYR A 20 10.35 -5.73 -14.61
CA TYR A 20 11.72 -5.86 -15.13
C TYR A 20 11.86 -7.03 -16.10
N ALA A 21 11.19 -8.14 -15.83
CA ALA A 21 11.19 -9.32 -16.68
C ALA A 21 10.38 -9.15 -17.97
N GLN A 22 9.61 -8.04 -18.12
CA GLN A 22 8.69 -7.82 -19.24
C GLN A 22 7.72 -9.01 -19.42
N ASP A 23 7.27 -9.58 -18.30
CA ASP A 23 6.39 -10.74 -18.32
C ASP A 23 5.06 -10.44 -19.01
N PRO A 24 4.39 -11.47 -19.58
CA PRO A 24 3.06 -11.32 -20.16
C PRO A 24 2.12 -10.57 -19.20
N TRP A 25 1.40 -9.59 -19.73
CA TRP A 25 0.52 -8.68 -18.99
C TRP A 25 -0.39 -9.30 -17.89
N PRO A 26 -0.88 -10.57 -17.99
CA PRO A 26 -1.73 -11.13 -16.95
C PRO A 26 -1.02 -11.29 -15.60
N VAL A 27 0.29 -11.56 -15.60
CA VAL A 27 1.06 -11.85 -14.38
C VAL A 27 1.24 -10.60 -13.50
N PRO A 28 1.75 -9.46 -14.01
CA PRO A 28 1.86 -8.24 -13.22
C PRO A 28 0.49 -7.61 -12.92
N VAL A 29 -0.48 -7.70 -13.82
CA VAL A 29 -1.76 -7.00 -13.66
C VAL A 29 -2.75 -7.78 -12.78
N ILE A 30 -2.92 -9.08 -13.00
CA ILE A 30 -3.96 -9.84 -12.29
C ILE A 30 -3.42 -10.36 -10.95
N VAL A 31 -2.25 -11.00 -10.97
CA VAL A 31 -1.72 -11.67 -9.77
C VAL A 31 -1.09 -10.66 -8.82
N CYS A 32 -0.20 -9.80 -9.32
CA CYS A 32 0.54 -8.88 -8.44
C CYS A 32 -0.36 -7.73 -7.95
N LEU A 33 -1.09 -7.06 -8.85
CA LEU A 33 -2.01 -5.98 -8.45
C LEU A 33 -3.17 -6.52 -7.60
N GLY A 34 -3.66 -7.73 -7.91
CA GLY A 34 -4.69 -8.42 -7.12
C GLY A 34 -4.23 -8.70 -5.69
N MET A 35 -3.02 -9.23 -5.50
CA MET A 35 -2.45 -9.45 -4.17
C MET A 35 -2.24 -8.15 -3.39
N ILE A 36 -1.76 -7.08 -4.04
CA ILE A 36 -1.60 -5.77 -3.40
C ILE A 36 -2.94 -5.25 -2.90
N ASN A 37 -3.96 -5.20 -3.76
CA ASN A 37 -5.29 -4.69 -3.40
C ASN A 37 -5.96 -5.55 -2.32
N PHE A 38 -5.85 -6.87 -2.42
CA PHE A 38 -6.38 -7.78 -1.41
C PHE A 38 -5.75 -7.53 -0.04
N GLY A 39 -4.41 -7.43 0.02
CA GLY A 39 -3.71 -7.08 1.24
C GLY A 39 -4.17 -5.74 1.79
N VAL A 40 -4.14 -4.68 0.97
CA VAL A 40 -4.54 -3.31 1.37
C VAL A 40 -5.97 -3.25 1.90
N GLN A 41 -6.91 -3.97 1.30
CA GLN A 41 -8.30 -4.01 1.76
C GLN A 41 -8.40 -4.63 3.16
N LEU A 42 -7.71 -5.73 3.42
CA LEU A 42 -7.66 -6.36 4.76
C LEU A 42 -7.08 -5.42 5.82
N GLY A 43 -6.01 -4.69 5.48
CA GLY A 43 -5.41 -3.71 6.38
C GLY A 43 -6.34 -2.53 6.67
N THR A 44 -6.95 -1.97 5.62
CA THR A 44 -7.85 -0.82 5.73
C THR A 44 -9.07 -1.15 6.59
N THR A 45 -9.71 -2.30 6.37
CA THR A 45 -10.86 -2.73 7.17
C THR A 45 -10.49 -2.86 8.64
N GLY A 46 -9.31 -3.41 8.98
CA GLY A 46 -8.85 -3.51 10.37
C GLY A 46 -8.67 -2.15 11.04
N VAL A 47 -8.06 -1.19 10.35
CA VAL A 47 -7.86 0.18 10.87
C VAL A 47 -9.19 0.91 11.08
N VAL A 48 -10.11 0.78 10.13
CA VAL A 48 -11.45 1.36 10.18
C VAL A 48 -12.20 0.85 11.42
N THR A 49 -12.22 -0.47 11.64
CA THR A 49 -12.88 -1.07 12.80
C THR A 49 -12.25 -0.61 14.12
N TYR A 50 -10.92 -0.56 14.20
CA TYR A 50 -10.22 -0.09 15.39
C TYR A 50 -10.60 1.35 15.79
N ILE A 51 -10.73 2.24 14.81
CA ILE A 51 -11.08 3.64 15.07
C ILE A 51 -12.53 3.78 15.51
N VAL A 52 -13.44 3.00 14.93
CA VAL A 52 -14.83 2.93 15.39
C VAL A 52 -14.89 2.46 16.84
N ASP A 53 -14.08 1.47 17.21
CA ASP A 53 -14.11 0.92 18.56
C ASP A 53 -13.49 1.85 19.60
N CYS A 54 -12.35 2.50 19.30
CA CYS A 54 -11.68 3.41 20.23
C CYS A 54 -12.30 4.81 20.31
N HIS A 55 -12.94 5.30 19.24
CA HIS A 55 -13.50 6.65 19.14
C HIS A 55 -14.99 6.64 18.75
N ARG A 56 -15.82 5.82 19.42
CA ARG A 56 -17.26 5.68 19.12
C ARG A 56 -18.02 7.01 19.02
N GLU A 57 -17.71 8.00 19.86
CA GLU A 57 -18.40 9.30 19.85
C GLU A 57 -17.99 10.24 18.70
N LYS A 58 -16.77 10.09 18.14
CA LYS A 58 -16.23 10.96 17.07
C LYS A 58 -15.82 10.20 15.81
N ALA A 59 -16.34 8.99 15.61
CA ALA A 59 -15.95 8.12 14.52
C ALA A 59 -16.06 8.80 13.15
N GLY A 60 -17.13 9.59 12.93
CA GLY A 60 -17.35 10.31 11.67
C GLY A 60 -16.26 11.34 11.34
N GLU A 61 -15.85 12.16 12.31
CA GLU A 61 -14.77 13.15 12.13
C GLU A 61 -13.42 12.46 11.94
N ALA A 62 -13.13 11.41 12.73
CA ALA A 62 -11.90 10.64 12.61
C ALA A 62 -11.75 9.99 11.22
N PHE A 63 -12.83 9.44 10.66
CA PHE A 63 -12.83 8.90 9.30
C PHE A 63 -12.59 9.94 8.21
N ALA A 64 -13.16 11.14 8.38
CA ALA A 64 -12.95 12.24 7.46
C ALA A 64 -11.47 12.69 7.47
N THR A 65 -10.87 12.86 8.65
CA THR A 65 -9.46 13.21 8.78
C THR A 65 -8.54 12.13 8.22
N MET A 66 -8.85 10.84 8.44
CA MET A 66 -8.09 9.74 7.84
C MET A 66 -8.12 9.75 6.32
N ASN A 67 -9.31 9.88 5.72
CA ASN A 67 -9.43 9.94 4.26
C ASN A 67 -8.77 11.21 3.70
N PHE A 68 -8.84 12.33 4.42
CA PHE A 68 -8.15 13.55 4.03
C PHE A 68 -6.63 13.33 3.98
N LEU A 69 -6.03 12.78 5.04
CA LEU A 69 -4.60 12.46 5.07
C LEU A 69 -4.21 11.46 3.97
N LYS A 70 -5.03 10.44 3.73
CA LYS A 70 -4.80 9.47 2.64
C LYS A 70 -4.77 10.14 1.27
N ASN A 71 -5.73 11.01 0.98
CA ASN A 71 -5.80 11.72 -0.30
C ASN A 71 -4.70 12.77 -0.43
N LEU A 72 -4.31 13.45 0.65
CA LEU A 72 -3.19 14.39 0.66
C LEU A 72 -1.87 13.68 0.37
N PHE A 73 -1.65 12.52 0.97
CA PHE A 73 -0.49 11.69 0.67
C PHE A 73 -0.49 11.21 -0.78
N ALA A 74 -1.63 10.73 -1.28
CA ALA A 74 -1.78 10.31 -2.67
C ALA A 74 -1.53 11.47 -3.65
N PHE A 75 -1.97 12.68 -3.31
CA PHE A 75 -1.72 13.88 -4.08
C PHE A 75 -0.23 14.19 -4.13
N GLY A 76 0.44 14.30 -2.97
CA GLY A 76 1.88 14.56 -2.90
C GLY A 76 2.70 13.50 -3.63
N LEU A 77 2.34 12.23 -3.47
CA LEU A 77 2.98 11.14 -4.19
C LEU A 77 2.79 11.28 -5.71
N SER A 78 1.60 11.63 -6.20
CA SER A 78 1.34 11.75 -7.65
C SER A 78 2.20 12.81 -8.34
N PHE A 79 2.54 13.92 -7.66
CA PHE A 79 3.46 14.93 -8.20
C PHE A 79 4.90 14.44 -8.25
N TYR A 80 5.34 13.71 -7.21
CA TYR A 80 6.72 13.26 -7.10
C TYR A 80 7.01 11.96 -7.87
N LEU A 81 6.01 11.08 -7.98
CA LEU A 81 6.14 9.74 -8.53
C LEU A 81 6.59 9.77 -9.99
N ASN A 82 6.10 10.72 -10.80
CA ASN A 82 6.50 10.84 -12.20
C ASN A 82 8.01 11.10 -12.36
N GLY A 83 8.57 12.05 -11.60
CA GLY A 83 10.01 12.32 -11.62
C GLY A 83 10.85 11.21 -10.96
N TRP A 84 10.29 10.52 -9.97
CA TRP A 84 10.95 9.40 -9.31
C TRP A 84 11.05 8.18 -10.24
N ILE A 85 9.99 7.88 -11.00
CA ILE A 85 9.98 6.81 -12.01
C ILE A 85 10.96 7.13 -13.14
N ASP A 86 11.02 8.39 -13.60
CA ASP A 86 11.92 8.81 -14.67
C ASP A 86 13.40 8.68 -14.28
N SER A 87 13.74 8.98 -13.02
CA SER A 87 15.12 8.95 -12.54
C SER A 87 15.64 7.57 -12.11
N GLN A 88 14.81 6.72 -11.48
CA GLN A 88 15.26 5.43 -10.92
C GLN A 88 14.65 4.19 -11.61
N GLY A 89 13.69 4.39 -12.51
CA GLY A 89 12.96 3.32 -13.17
C GLY A 89 11.88 2.69 -12.27
N VAL A 90 10.86 2.13 -12.93
CA VAL A 90 9.67 1.55 -12.30
C VAL A 90 10.03 0.47 -11.26
N ARG A 91 11.04 -0.36 -11.55
CA ARG A 91 11.47 -1.47 -10.69
C ARG A 91 11.95 -1.00 -9.31
N ASN A 92 12.89 -0.05 -9.28
CA ASN A 92 13.51 0.40 -8.03
C ASN A 92 12.54 1.25 -7.21
N CYS A 93 11.71 2.05 -7.88
CA CYS A 93 10.65 2.82 -7.23
C CYS A 93 9.67 1.90 -6.49
N PHE A 94 9.17 0.85 -7.15
CA PHE A 94 8.24 -0.11 -6.53
C PHE A 94 8.90 -0.99 -5.44
N PHE A 95 10.16 -1.40 -5.62
CA PHE A 95 10.91 -2.10 -4.56
C PHE A 95 11.07 -1.23 -3.31
N THR A 96 11.33 0.08 -3.48
CA THR A 96 11.47 1.01 -2.36
C THR A 96 10.14 1.22 -1.64
N ILE A 97 9.04 1.39 -2.39
CA ILE A 97 7.68 1.51 -1.83
C ILE A 97 7.29 0.23 -1.09
N GLY A 98 7.59 -0.94 -1.65
CA GLY A 98 7.37 -2.24 -1.01
C GLY A 98 8.17 -2.39 0.29
N GLY A 99 9.44 -1.96 0.30
CA GLY A 99 10.29 -1.96 1.48
C GLY A 99 9.78 -1.03 2.59
N ILE A 100 9.37 0.20 2.25
CA ILE A 100 8.77 1.15 3.20
C ILE A 100 7.47 0.56 3.78
N THR A 101 6.64 -0.03 2.94
CA THR A 101 5.38 -0.67 3.36
C THR A 101 5.62 -1.85 4.29
N MET A 102 6.64 -2.67 4.01
CA MET A 102 7.04 -3.78 4.87
C MET A 102 7.55 -3.28 6.23
N ALA A 103 8.39 -2.25 6.24
CA ALA A 103 8.92 -1.64 7.47
C ALA A 103 7.79 -1.06 8.34
N ALA A 104 6.85 -0.31 7.74
CA ALA A 104 5.67 0.21 8.41
C ALA A 104 4.74 -0.90 8.91
N GLY A 105 4.61 -1.99 8.14
CA GLY A 105 3.86 -3.17 8.54
C GLY A 105 4.46 -3.84 9.78
N LEU A 106 5.79 -3.97 9.85
CA LEU A 106 6.50 -4.60 10.97
C LEU A 106 6.29 -3.82 12.27
N THR A 107 6.30 -2.49 12.21
CA THR A 107 6.00 -1.63 13.37
C THR A 107 4.54 -1.67 13.82
N THR A 108 3.64 -2.22 13.00
CA THR A 108 2.20 -2.33 13.28
C THR A 108 1.82 -3.72 13.83
N ILE A 109 2.74 -4.69 13.87
CA ILE A 109 2.54 -6.01 14.50
C ILE A 109 2.20 -5.94 16.01
N PRO A 110 2.74 -5.01 16.82
CA PRO A 110 2.42 -4.94 18.24
C PRO A 110 1.10 -4.23 18.58
N MET A 111 0.37 -3.68 17.59
CA MET A 111 -1.00 -3.15 17.76
C MET A 111 -2.05 -4.19 17.40
#